data_AF-A0A800LXK5-F1
#
_entry.id   AF-A0A800LXK5-F1
#
_cell.length_a   1.000
_cell.length_b   1.000
_cell.length_c   1.000
_cell.angle_alpha   90.00
_cell.angle_beta   90.00
_cell.angle_gamma   90.00
#
_symmetry.space_group_name_H-M   'P 1'
#
loop_
_entity.id
_entity.type
_entity.pdbx_description
1 polymer ?
#
loop_
_entity_poly.entity_id
_entity_poly.type
_entity_poly.pdbx_seq_one_letter_code
_entity_poly.pdbx_strand_id
1 'polypeptide(L)'
;MDLERLIALIVKTVVEELVRQDVIRLDHTGVTLSQGQGKTVSSTVSNRSPGRVVSAQMILDAAKAGVTTYEAPAHALITPLAAEVAREKGIEIISADTG
;
A
#
# COMPACT_ATOMS: atom_id res chain seq x y z
N MET A 1 -0.12 -28.55 -2.19
CA MET A 1 -0.48 -27.18 -2.59
C MET A 1 0.55 -26.28 -1.94
N ASP A 2 1.40 -25.64 -2.72
CA ASP A 2 2.59 -24.95 -2.22
C ASP A 2 2.26 -23.52 -1.78
N LEU A 3 2.90 -23.04 -0.72
CA LEU A 3 2.65 -21.70 -0.14
C LEU A 3 2.82 -20.59 -1.20
N GLU A 4 3.81 -20.72 -2.08
CA GLU A 4 4.05 -19.79 -3.18
C GLU A 4 2.88 -19.72 -4.16
N ARG A 5 2.25 -20.87 -4.44
CA ARG A 5 1.06 -20.95 -5.29
C ARG A 5 -0.15 -20.31 -4.61
N LEU A 6 -0.29 -20.47 -3.30
CA LEU A 6 -1.36 -19.82 -2.53
C LEU A 6 -1.19 -18.29 -2.54
N ILE A 7 0.03 -17.80 -2.31
CA ILE A 7 0.36 -16.37 -2.36
C ILE A 7 0.07 -15.80 -3.76
N ALA A 8 0.50 -16.50 -4.82
CA ALA A 8 0.25 -16.05 -6.19
C ALA A 8 -1.26 -15.96 -6.52
N LEU A 9 -2.07 -16.91 -6.02
CA LEU A 9 -3.52 -16.89 -6.20
C LEU A 9 -4.19 -15.73 -5.45
N ILE A 10 -3.75 -15.46 -4.22
CA ILE A 10 -4.26 -14.33 -3.42
C ILE A 10 -3.92 -13.01 -4.12
N VAL A 11 -2.65 -12.81 -4.52
CA VAL A 11 -2.21 -11.59 -5.21
C VAL A 11 -2.99 -11.39 -6.51
N LYS A 12 -3.14 -12.44 -7.32
CA LYS A 12 -3.92 -12.38 -8.56
C LYS A 12 -5.36 -11.95 -8.31
N THR A 13 -6.02 -12.56 -7.33
CA THR A 13 -7.42 -12.29 -7.00
C THR A 13 -7.60 -10.84 -6.51
N VAL A 14 -6.71 -10.36 -5.66
CA VAL A 14 -6.73 -8.98 -5.16
C VAL A 14 -6.52 -7.98 -6.29
N VAL A 15 -5.56 -8.24 -7.18
CA VAL A 15 -5.31 -7.37 -8.35
C VAL A 15 -6.52 -7.30 -9.27
N GLU A 16 -7.15 -8.44 -9.58
CA GLU A 16 -8.37 -8.49 -10.40
C GLU A 16 -9.53 -7.70 -9.78
N GLU A 17 -9.69 -7.78 -8.45
CA GLU A 17 -10.71 -7.03 -7.72
C GLU A 17 -10.45 -5.52 -7.73
N LEU A 18 -9.20 -5.11 -7.55
CA LEU A 18 -8.81 -3.69 -7.58
C LEU A 18 -8.99 -3.07 -8.98
N VAL A 19 -8.78 -3.86 -10.04
CA VAL A 19 -9.10 -3.44 -11.42
C VAL A 19 -10.60 -3.30 -11.62
N ARG A 20 -11.39 -4.25 -11.11
CA ARG A 20 -12.85 -4.21 -11.22
C ARG A 20 -13.45 -2.99 -10.51
N GLN A 21 -12.83 -2.58 -9.41
CA GLN A 21 -13.22 -1.39 -8.63
C GLN A 21 -12.66 -0.08 -9.19
N ASP A 22 -11.97 -0.11 -10.35
CA ASP A 22 -11.32 1.04 -11.01
C ASP A 22 -10.33 1.79 -10.09
N VAL A 23 -9.83 1.11 -9.06
CA VAL A 23 -8.82 1.60 -8.11
C VAL A 23 -7.44 1.61 -8.76
N ILE A 24 -7.19 0.62 -9.62
CA ILE A 24 -6.02 0.54 -10.49
C ILE A 24 -6.48 0.25 -11.92
N ARG A 25 -5.97 1.01 -12.89
CA ARG A 25 -6.16 0.68 -14.31
C ARG A 25 -5.04 -0.22 -14.77
N LEU A 26 -5.41 -1.41 -15.24
CA LEU A 26 -4.48 -2.33 -15.87
C LEU A 26 -4.34 -1.92 -17.34
N ASP A 27 -3.51 -0.92 -17.59
CA ASP A 27 -3.10 -0.61 -18.96
C ASP A 27 -2.29 -1.80 -19.48
N HIS A 28 -2.78 -2.39 -20.56
CA HIS A 28 -2.26 -3.60 -21.20
C HIS A 28 -0.90 -3.37 -21.89
N THR A 29 -0.24 -2.26 -21.57
CA THR A 29 1.14 -1.97 -21.94
C THR A 29 2.08 -2.74 -21.00
N GLY A 30 2.26 -4.01 -21.36
CA GLY A 30 3.41 -4.87 -21.12
C GLY A 30 4.31 -4.54 -19.92
N VAL A 31 4.30 -5.45 -18.94
CA VAL A 31 5.46 -5.70 -18.09
C VAL A 31 6.65 -6.00 -19.00
N THR A 32 7.45 -4.97 -19.28
CA THR A 32 8.70 -5.11 -20.01
C THR A 32 9.82 -5.05 -18.98
N LEU A 33 10.28 -6.23 -18.56
CA LEU A 33 11.58 -6.39 -17.90
C LEU A 33 12.63 -5.84 -18.87
N SER A 34 13.40 -4.86 -18.42
CA SER A 34 14.26 -4.06 -19.29
C SER A 34 15.38 -4.89 -19.92
N GLN A 35 15.42 -4.92 -21.26
CA GLN A 35 16.68 -4.86 -21.99
C GLN A 35 16.41 -4.20 -23.34
N GLY A 36 16.88 -2.96 -23.50
CA GLY A 36 16.82 -2.26 -24.79
C GLY A 36 16.34 -0.82 -24.70
N GLN A 37 17.30 0.08 -24.49
CA GLN A 37 17.35 1.45 -25.00
C GLN A 37 16.05 2.29 -25.01
N GLY A 38 16.04 3.26 -24.10
CA GLY A 38 15.98 4.65 -24.58
C GLY A 38 14.61 5.31 -24.65
N LYS A 39 13.78 5.19 -23.61
CA LYS A 39 12.93 6.33 -23.22
C LYS A 39 12.61 6.24 -21.74
N THR A 40 13.27 7.09 -20.96
CA THR A 40 12.95 7.33 -19.55
C THR A 40 11.53 7.89 -19.48
N VAL A 41 10.53 7.01 -19.41
CA VAL A 41 9.22 7.39 -18.91
C VAL A 41 9.40 7.40 -17.41
N SER A 42 9.78 8.57 -16.91
CA SER A 42 9.66 8.90 -15.50
C SER A 42 8.19 8.67 -15.16
N SER A 43 7.89 7.50 -14.60
CA SER A 43 6.73 7.32 -13.75
C SER A 43 6.98 8.25 -12.59
N THR A 44 6.62 9.52 -12.79
CA THR A 44 6.31 10.41 -11.70
C THR A 44 5.04 9.83 -11.12
N VAL A 45 5.17 8.74 -10.35
CA VAL A 45 4.44 8.60 -9.11
C VAL A 45 4.68 9.95 -8.49
N SER A 46 3.67 10.82 -8.58
CA SER A 46 3.66 12.06 -7.83
C SER A 46 3.72 11.56 -6.39
N ASN A 47 4.96 11.41 -5.89
CA ASN A 47 5.30 11.33 -4.50
C ASN A 47 5.02 12.72 -3.95
N ARG A 48 3.77 13.17 -4.08
CA ARG A 48 3.25 14.33 -3.39
C ARG A 48 3.22 13.90 -1.95
N SER A 49 4.33 14.22 -1.29
CA SER A 49 4.62 14.07 0.13
C SER A 49 4.66 12.61 0.64
N PRO A 50 5.82 12.12 1.11
CA PRO A 50 5.96 10.82 1.79
C PRO A 50 5.16 10.68 3.12
N GLY A 51 4.28 11.64 3.44
CA GLY A 51 3.39 11.62 4.61
C GLY A 51 1.92 11.36 4.31
N ARG A 52 1.52 11.09 3.05
CA ARG A 52 0.08 10.99 2.72
C ARG A 52 -0.49 9.58 2.67
N VAL A 53 0.29 8.52 2.87
CA VAL A 53 -0.24 7.15 2.87
C VAL A 53 0.28 6.39 4.08
N VAL A 54 -0.64 5.84 4.87
CA VAL A 54 -0.32 4.92 5.98
C VAL A 54 -0.38 3.49 5.46
N SER A 55 0.80 2.87 5.39
CA SER A 55 0.95 1.48 4.94
C SER A 55 0.97 0.51 6.13
N ALA A 56 0.65 -0.75 5.88
CA ALA A 56 0.68 -1.80 6.90
C ALA A 56 2.06 -1.98 7.53
N GLN A 57 3.13 -1.79 6.75
CA GLN A 57 4.50 -1.86 7.25
C GLN A 57 4.77 -0.82 8.33
N MET A 58 4.27 0.42 8.15
CA MET A 58 4.43 1.49 9.15
C MET A 58 3.74 1.14 10.47
N ILE A 59 2.56 0.53 10.41
CA ILE A 59 1.83 0.06 11.59
C ILE A 59 2.54 -1.11 12.25
N LEU A 60 3.11 -2.05 11.48
CA LEU A 60 3.91 -3.15 12.02
C LEU A 60 5.16 -2.64 12.74
N ASP A 61 5.83 -1.64 12.20
CA ASP A 61 7.01 -1.05 12.82
C ASP A 61 6.65 -0.28 14.09
N ALA A 62 5.50 0.42 14.10
CA ALA A 62 4.94 1.01 15.31
C ALA A 62 4.60 -0.05 16.38
N ALA A 63 4.00 -1.18 15.98
CA ALA A 63 3.73 -2.30 16.88
C ALA A 63 4.99 -2.90 17.48
N LYS A 64 6.05 -3.07 16.67
CA LYS A 64 7.36 -3.53 17.15
C LYS A 64 8.01 -2.57 18.14
N ALA A 65 7.78 -1.27 17.96
CA ALA A 65 8.22 -0.24 18.89
C ALA A 65 7.35 -0.17 20.16
N GLY A 66 6.30 -0.99 20.27
CA GLY A 66 5.39 -1.00 21.44
C GLY A 66 4.41 0.17 21.46
N VAL A 67 4.19 0.82 20.33
CA VAL A 67 3.28 1.96 20.20
C VAL A 67 1.83 1.45 20.17
N THR A 68 0.97 2.04 21.01
CA THR A 68 -0.47 1.72 21.06
C THR A 68 -1.33 2.68 20.24
N THR A 69 -0.78 3.83 19.85
CA THR A 69 -1.49 4.86 19.08
C THR A 69 -0.58 5.38 17.97
N TYR A 70 -1.02 5.23 16.72
CA TYR A 70 -0.30 5.71 15.55
C TYR A 70 -0.94 7.00 15.05
N GLU A 71 -0.19 8.10 15.15
CA GLU A 71 -0.61 9.40 14.63
C GLU A 71 -0.32 9.49 13.13
N ALA A 72 -1.37 9.33 12.33
CA ALA A 72 -1.33 9.51 10.90
C ALA A 72 -1.33 11.01 10.55
N PRO A 73 -0.51 11.47 9.60
CA PRO A 73 -0.55 12.86 9.16
C PRO A 73 -1.95 13.29 8.69
N ALA A 74 -2.25 14.58 8.82
CA ALA A 74 -3.52 15.15 8.34
C ALA A 74 -3.77 14.77 6.87
N HIS A 75 -4.98 14.29 6.58
CA HIS A 75 -5.38 13.81 5.25
C HIS A 75 -4.54 12.64 4.70
N ALA A 76 -3.90 11.85 5.57
CA ALA A 76 -3.27 10.61 5.14
C ALA A 76 -4.32 9.57 4.77
N LEU A 77 -4.11 8.94 3.62
CA LEU A 77 -4.88 7.78 3.16
C LEU A 77 -4.42 6.55 3.93
N ILE A 78 -5.30 5.99 4.75
CA ILE A 78 -5.04 4.75 5.45
C ILE A 78 -5.39 3.60 4.51
N THR A 79 -4.40 2.78 4.19
CA THR A 79 -4.66 1.60 3.35
C THR A 79 -5.52 0.57 4.11
N PRO A 80 -6.40 -0.20 3.43
CA PRO A 80 -7.23 -1.20 4.10
C PRO A 80 -6.41 -2.22 4.92
N LEU A 81 -5.27 -2.65 4.37
CA LEU A 81 -4.35 -3.56 5.05
C LEU A 81 -3.72 -2.91 6.30
N ALA A 82 -3.41 -1.61 6.27
CA ALA A 82 -2.93 -0.91 7.46
C ALA A 82 -3.97 -0.86 8.57
N ALA A 83 -5.24 -0.60 8.22
CA ALA A 83 -6.34 -0.60 9.18
C ALA A 83 -6.59 -2.00 9.78
N GLU A 84 -6.45 -3.06 8.98
CA GLU A 84 -6.56 -4.44 9.46
C GLU A 84 -5.43 -4.81 10.41
N VAL A 85 -4.19 -4.53 10.04
CA VAL A 85 -3.02 -4.76 10.90
C VAL A 85 -3.11 -3.95 12.19
N ALA A 86 -3.57 -2.70 12.14
CA ALA A 86 -3.75 -1.87 13.33
C ALA A 86 -4.75 -2.52 14.30
N ARG A 87 -5.89 -3.01 13.80
CA ARG A 87 -6.86 -3.75 14.63
C ARG A 87 -6.26 -5.02 15.22
N GLU A 88 -5.51 -5.80 14.44
CA GLU A 88 -4.87 -7.03 14.91
C GLU A 88 -3.83 -6.75 16.00
N LYS A 89 -3.08 -5.66 15.88
CA LYS A 89 -2.04 -5.25 16.83
C LYS A 89 -2.55 -4.39 17.98
N GLY A 90 -3.85 -4.08 18.03
CA GLY A 90 -4.44 -3.23 19.06
C GLY A 90 -3.93 -1.78 19.01
N ILE A 91 -3.58 -1.30 17.82
CA ILE A 91 -3.09 0.07 17.58
C ILE A 91 -4.25 0.93 17.11
N GLU A 92 -4.47 2.05 17.79
CA GLU A 92 -5.42 3.06 17.36
C GLU A 92 -4.76 4.02 16.36
N ILE A 93 -5.35 4.19 15.17
CA ILE A 93 -4.87 5.17 14.19
C ILE A 93 -5.68 6.45 14.37
N ILE A 94 -5.01 7.55 14.72
CA ILE A 94 -5.61 8.88 14.83
C ILE A 94 -5.04 9.80 13.75
N SER A 95 -5.86 10.72 13.22
CA SER A 95 -5.39 11.77 12.33
C SER A 95 -4.84 12.93 13.14
N ALA A 96 -3.63 13.41 12.81
CA ALA A 96 -3.09 14.66 13.32
C ALA A 96 -4.06 15.80 12.96
N ASP A 97 -4.66 16.41 13.98
CA ASP A 97 -5.59 17.52 13.79
C ASP A 97 -4.83 18.70 13.18
N THR A 98 -5.38 19.30 12.13
CA THR A 98 -4.74 20.46 11.50
C THR A 98 -5.13 21.68 12.32
N GLY A 99 -4.29 22.05 13.28
CA GLY A 99 -4.40 23.33 14.00
C GLY A 99 -4.28 24.53 13.07
#